data_AF-A0AAW0D9W7-F1
#
_entry.id   AF-A0AAW0D9W7-F1
#
_cell.length_a   1.000
_cell.length_b   1.000
_cell.length_c   1.000
_cell.angle_alpha   90.00
_cell.angle_beta   90.00
_cell.angle_gamma   90.00
#
_symmetry.space_group_name_H-M   'P 1'
#
loop_
_entity.id
_entity.type
_entity.pdbx_description
1 polymer ?
#
loop_
_entity_poly.entity_id
_entity_poly.type
_entity_poly.pdbx_seq_one_letter_code
_entity_poly.pdbx_strand_id
1 'polypeptide(L)'
;MQTPQLWSSVVVDARLWNKCDVSAAALLDLLQFSLERGGEHHLNLEVYVVVQHHNAIFQLLSQHARRWKTAIIWGKDVDHGLRACRGNLHRLEKLSLAGKWKAVDVFQHAPRLREMTYRGAEDGLPIMPWKQIT
;
A
#
# COMPACT_ATOMS: atom_id res chain seq x y z
N MET A 1 -17.02 5.36 -22.41
CA MET A 1 -16.85 4.04 -21.78
C MET A 1 -15.61 4.09 -20.91
N GLN A 2 -15.73 4.02 -19.58
CA GLN A 2 -14.58 3.82 -18.70
C GLN A 2 -14.69 2.40 -18.14
N THR A 3 -13.61 1.63 -18.19
CA THR A 3 -13.50 0.26 -17.65
C THR A 3 -12.62 0.29 -16.40
N PRO A 4 -13.11 0.86 -15.27
CA PRO A 4 -12.31 1.05 -14.07
C PRO A 4 -11.75 -0.25 -13.46
N GLN A 5 -12.32 -1.41 -13.79
CA GLN A 5 -11.79 -2.72 -13.42
C GLN A 5 -10.36 -2.97 -13.97
N LEU A 6 -10.01 -2.41 -15.13
CA LEU A 6 -8.65 -2.54 -15.69
C LEU A 6 -7.59 -1.85 -14.83
N TRP A 7 -8.01 -0.92 -13.97
CA TRP A 7 -7.17 -0.14 -13.07
C TRP A 7 -7.27 -0.63 -11.62
N SER A 8 -7.83 -1.83 -11.41
CA SER A 8 -7.98 -2.44 -10.08
C SER A 8 -6.67 -3.04 -9.56
N SER A 9 -5.64 -3.17 -10.39
CA SER A 9 -4.32 -3.67 -10.00
C SER A 9 -3.26 -2.63 -10.32
N VAL A 10 -2.52 -2.20 -9.30
CA VAL A 10 -1.46 -1.19 -9.44
C VAL A 10 -0.18 -1.74 -8.82
N VAL A 11 0.88 -1.76 -9.62
CA VAL A 11 2.22 -2.14 -9.19
C VAL A 11 3.08 -0.87 -9.18
N VAL A 12 3.70 -0.59 -8.04
CA VAL A 12 4.62 0.54 -7.86
C VAL A 12 5.98 -0.03 -7.49
N ASP A 13 6.91 -0.10 -8.45
CA ASP A 13 8.28 -0.52 -8.18
C ASP A 13 9.26 0.67 -8.26
N ALA A 14 9.40 1.37 -7.14
CA ALA A 14 10.29 2.52 -7.01
C ALA A 14 11.77 2.16 -7.14
N ARG A 15 12.15 0.87 -7.04
CA ARG A 15 13.53 0.41 -7.28
C ARG A 15 13.93 0.57 -8.74
N LEU A 16 12.95 0.63 -9.64
CA LEU A 16 13.15 0.77 -11.07
C LEU A 16 13.11 2.23 -11.55
N TRP A 17 12.64 3.16 -10.73
CA TRP A 17 12.45 4.56 -11.14
C TRP A 17 13.75 5.23 -11.58
N ASN A 18 14.85 4.96 -10.87
CA ASN A 18 16.19 5.45 -11.24
C ASN A 18 16.77 4.79 -12.49
N LYS A 19 16.11 3.76 -13.05
CA LYS A 19 16.50 3.07 -14.29
C LYS A 19 15.65 3.49 -15.49
N CYS A 20 14.63 4.32 -15.28
CA CYS A 20 13.78 4.84 -16.33
C CYS A 20 14.28 6.21 -16.77
N ASP A 21 14.24 6.51 -18.07
CA ASP A 21 14.46 7.86 -18.61
C ASP A 21 13.23 8.77 -18.39
N VAL A 22 12.57 8.63 -17.25
CA VAL A 22 11.35 9.35 -16.87
C VAL A 22 11.55 9.91 -15.47
N SER A 23 11.16 11.18 -15.27
CA SER A 23 11.31 11.82 -13.96
C SER A 23 10.39 11.16 -12.91
N ALA A 24 10.82 11.16 -11.64
CA ALA A 24 10.00 10.67 -10.54
C ALA A 24 8.65 11.41 -10.42
N ALA A 25 8.61 12.70 -10.78
CA ALA A 25 7.37 13.47 -10.81
C ALA A 25 6.39 12.91 -11.87
N ALA A 26 6.86 12.64 -13.09
CA ALA A 26 6.01 12.06 -14.13
C ALA A 26 5.53 10.64 -13.78
N LEU A 27 6.35 9.86 -13.06
CA LEU A 27 5.93 8.54 -12.55
C LEU A 27 4.87 8.65 -11.44
N LEU A 28 4.96 9.67 -10.57
CA LEU A 28 3.92 9.98 -9.59
C LEU A 28 2.62 10.45 -10.25
N ASP A 29 2.70 11.28 -11.29
CA ASP A 29 1.54 11.71 -12.07
C ASP A 29 0.85 10.52 -12.75
N LEU A 30 1.62 9.59 -13.31
CA LEU A 30 1.09 8.36 -13.90
C LEU A 30 0.41 7.48 -12.85
N LEU A 31 1.00 7.36 -11.66
CA LEU A 31 0.38 6.65 -10.53
C LEU A 31 -0.94 7.31 -10.13
N GLN A 32 -0.97 8.63 -9.94
CA GLN A 32 -2.19 9.36 -9.61
C GLN A 32 -3.27 9.14 -10.67
N PHE A 33 -2.93 9.32 -11.95
CA PHE A 33 -3.86 9.09 -13.05
C PHE A 33 -4.44 7.66 -13.04
N SER A 34 -3.59 6.65 -12.78
CA SER A 34 -4.02 5.25 -12.69
C SER A 34 -5.00 5.02 -11.54
N LEU A 35 -4.74 5.63 -10.38
CA LEU A 35 -5.60 5.53 -9.19
C LEU A 35 -6.96 6.20 -9.43
N GLU A 36 -6.96 7.39 -10.04
CA GLU A 36 -8.17 8.14 -10.38
C GLU A 36 -9.03 7.40 -11.42
N ARG A 37 -8.40 6.81 -12.45
CA ARG A 37 -9.09 5.99 -13.48
C ARG A 37 -9.78 4.76 -12.90
N GLY A 38 -9.27 4.21 -11.81
CA GLY A 38 -9.91 3.11 -11.08
C GLY A 38 -11.17 3.52 -10.31
N GLY A 39 -11.45 4.82 -10.15
CA GLY A 39 -12.67 5.33 -9.51
C GLY A 39 -12.87 4.76 -8.09
N GLU A 40 -14.01 4.11 -7.85
CA GLU A 40 -14.32 3.45 -6.57
C GLU A 40 -14.13 1.92 -6.57
N HIS A 41 -13.57 1.37 -7.66
CA HIS A 41 -13.28 -0.05 -7.72
C HIS A 41 -12.22 -0.42 -6.69
N HIS A 42 -12.29 -1.67 -6.26
CA HIS A 42 -11.29 -2.23 -5.36
C HIS A 42 -9.89 -2.12 -5.98
N LEU A 43 -8.89 -2.03 -5.11
CA LEU A 43 -7.51 -1.82 -5.48
C LEU A 43 -6.65 -2.94 -4.90
N ASN A 44 -5.91 -3.60 -5.78
CA ASN A 44 -4.90 -4.59 -5.48
C ASN A 44 -3.55 -3.92 -5.67
N LEU A 45 -2.77 -3.83 -4.60
CA LEU A 45 -1.51 -3.11 -4.58
C LEU A 45 -0.33 -4.05 -4.43
N GLU A 46 0.72 -3.73 -5.18
CA GLU A 46 2.03 -4.31 -5.02
C GLU A 46 3.06 -3.18 -5.05
N VAL A 47 3.68 -2.90 -3.92
CA VAL A 47 4.48 -1.69 -3.70
C VAL A 47 5.87 -2.09 -3.23
N TYR A 48 6.86 -1.81 -4.06
CA TYR A 48 8.27 -1.97 -3.78
C TYR A 48 8.91 -0.60 -3.66
N VAL A 49 9.27 -0.21 -2.44
CA VAL A 49 9.70 1.14 -2.12
C VAL A 49 11.13 1.15 -1.60
N VAL A 50 11.90 2.09 -2.12
CA VAL A 50 13.22 2.46 -1.60
C VAL A 50 13.06 3.69 -0.68
N VAL A 51 14.12 4.04 0.07
CA VAL A 51 14.10 5.20 0.97
C VAL A 51 13.77 6.50 0.21
N GLN A 52 14.15 6.59 -1.06
CA GLN A 52 13.77 7.72 -1.91
C GLN A 52 12.30 7.58 -2.36
N HIS A 53 11.54 8.67 -2.29
CA HIS A 53 10.14 8.79 -2.75
C HIS A 53 9.05 8.06 -1.95
N HIS A 54 9.38 7.27 -0.91
CA HIS A 54 8.36 6.54 -0.13
C HIS A 54 7.24 7.46 0.40
N ASN A 55 7.58 8.65 0.92
CA ASN A 55 6.58 9.58 1.44
C ASN A 55 5.57 10.04 0.39
N ALA A 56 6.02 10.44 -0.81
CA ALA A 56 5.14 10.89 -1.88
C ALA A 56 4.25 9.74 -2.40
N ILE A 57 4.82 8.54 -2.54
CA ILE A 57 4.09 7.34 -2.97
C ILE A 57 2.98 7.02 -1.96
N PHE A 58 3.31 6.92 -0.66
CA PHE A 58 2.29 6.60 0.34
C PHE A 58 1.30 7.73 0.58
N GLN A 59 1.70 9.00 0.41
CA GLN A 59 0.78 10.12 0.46
C GLN A 59 -0.32 9.94 -0.61
N LEU A 60 0.04 9.62 -1.86
CA LEU A 60 -0.93 9.32 -2.90
C LEU A 60 -1.74 8.05 -2.58
N LEU A 61 -1.07 6.92 -2.30
CA LEU A 61 -1.76 5.64 -2.09
C LEU A 61 -2.74 5.70 -0.90
N SER A 62 -2.41 6.46 0.15
CA SER A 62 -3.26 6.59 1.36
C SER A 62 -4.58 7.30 1.10
N GLN A 63 -4.63 8.23 0.13
CA GLN A 63 -5.87 8.89 -0.29
C GLN A 63 -6.88 7.89 -0.89
N HIS A 64 -6.39 6.75 -1.38
CA HIS A 64 -7.20 5.67 -1.95
C HIS A 64 -7.32 4.46 -1.03
N ALA A 65 -6.91 4.57 0.25
CA ALA A 65 -6.88 3.47 1.22
C ALA A 65 -8.22 2.72 1.36
N ARG A 66 -9.35 3.42 1.24
CA ARG A 66 -10.71 2.83 1.30
C ARG A 66 -10.99 1.76 0.26
N ARG A 67 -10.23 1.76 -0.84
CA ARG A 67 -10.38 0.84 -1.95
C ARG A 67 -9.49 -0.39 -1.82
N TRP A 68 -8.46 -0.35 -0.98
CA TRP A 68 -7.49 -1.43 -0.88
C TRP A 68 -8.18 -2.73 -0.48
N LYS A 69 -8.03 -3.75 -1.30
CA LYS A 69 -8.52 -5.11 -1.06
C LYS A 69 -7.37 -6.06 -0.76
N THR A 70 -6.32 -5.96 -1.55
CA THR A 70 -5.06 -6.68 -1.30
C THR A 70 -3.90 -5.68 -1.34
N ALA A 71 -2.91 -5.86 -0.47
CA ALA A 71 -1.72 -5.03 -0.46
C ALA A 71 -0.48 -5.87 -0.14
N ILE A 72 0.50 -5.80 -1.03
CA ILE A 72 1.85 -6.32 -0.83
C ILE A 72 2.77 -5.11 -0.74
N ILE A 73 3.45 -4.93 0.39
CA ILE A 73 4.30 -3.76 0.65
C ILE A 73 5.67 -4.21 1.09
N TRP A 74 6.68 -3.94 0.27
CA TRP A 74 8.08 -4.23 0.55
C TRP A 74 8.85 -2.92 0.65
N GLY A 75 9.39 -2.63 1.83
CA GLY A 75 10.12 -1.40 2.08
C GLY A 75 10.73 -1.35 3.47
N LYS A 76 11.54 -0.32 3.71
CA LYS A 76 12.05 0.04 5.03
C LYS A 76 11.47 1.41 5.40
N ASP A 77 11.14 1.60 6.68
CA ASP A 77 10.70 2.89 7.24
C ASP A 77 9.44 3.50 6.58
N VAL A 78 8.57 2.65 6.01
CA VAL A 78 7.33 3.07 5.35
C VAL A 78 6.18 3.34 6.33
N ASP A 79 6.42 3.12 7.62
CA ASP A 79 5.46 3.24 8.72
C ASP A 79 4.78 4.61 8.73
N HIS A 80 5.55 5.69 8.50
CA HIS A 80 5.03 7.05 8.53
C HIS A 80 3.98 7.28 7.43
N GLY A 81 4.26 6.82 6.21
CA GLY A 81 3.32 6.93 5.10
C GLY A 81 2.03 6.14 5.33
N LEU A 82 2.13 4.97 5.97
CA LEU A 82 0.97 4.12 6.23
C LEU A 82 0.08 4.60 7.38
N ARG A 83 0.59 5.43 8.29
CA ARG A 83 -0.24 6.07 9.33
C ARG A 83 -1.40 6.87 8.74
N ALA A 84 -1.24 7.44 7.55
CA ALA A 84 -2.31 8.12 6.84
C ALA A 84 -3.47 7.19 6.43
N CYS A 85 -3.23 5.89 6.33
CA CYS A 85 -4.26 4.90 6.04
C CYS A 85 -5.10 4.49 7.27
N ARG A 86 -4.73 4.96 8.49
CA ARG A 86 -5.40 4.56 9.73
C ARG A 86 -6.90 4.83 9.64
N GLY A 87 -7.70 3.82 9.98
CA GLY A 87 -9.16 3.92 9.97
C GLY A 87 -9.80 3.86 8.58
N ASN A 88 -9.02 3.86 7.48
CA ASN A 88 -9.54 3.86 6.12
C ASN A 88 -9.42 2.51 5.41
N LEU A 89 -8.88 1.46 6.04
CA LEU A 89 -8.63 0.15 5.41
C LEU A 89 -9.84 -0.81 5.48
N HIS A 90 -11.05 -0.29 5.24
CA HIS A 90 -12.29 -1.05 5.46
C HIS A 90 -12.49 -2.26 4.52
N ARG A 91 -11.85 -2.25 3.35
CA ARG A 91 -11.94 -3.31 2.34
C ARG A 91 -10.74 -4.25 2.33
N LEU A 92 -9.72 -3.99 3.14
CA LEU A 92 -8.48 -4.75 3.10
C LEU A 92 -8.72 -6.17 3.62
N GLU A 93 -8.49 -7.17 2.76
CA GLU A 93 -8.70 -8.60 3.04
C GLU A 93 -7.37 -9.34 3.20
N LYS A 94 -6.36 -8.96 2.42
CA LYS A 94 -5.03 -9.59 2.41
C LYS A 94 -3.91 -8.57 2.50
N LEU A 95 -2.94 -8.83 3.38
CA LEU A 95 -1.78 -7.97 3.59
C LEU A 95 -0.49 -8.79 3.61
N SER A 96 0.46 -8.46 2.74
CA SER A 96 1.82 -8.97 2.84
C SER A 96 2.79 -7.83 3.11
N LEU A 97 3.53 -7.91 4.20
CA LEU A 97 4.57 -6.94 4.55
C LEU A 97 5.94 -7.61 4.45
N ALA A 98 6.90 -6.95 3.83
CA ALA A 98 8.30 -7.37 3.88
C ALA A 98 9.23 -6.19 4.19
N GLY A 99 10.29 -6.45 4.96
CA GLY A 99 11.29 -5.44 5.33
C GLY A 99 11.34 -5.14 6.83
N LYS A 100 11.83 -3.95 7.20
CA LYS A 100 11.92 -3.51 8.60
C LYS A 100 10.74 -2.60 8.92
N TRP A 101 9.98 -2.98 9.92
CA TRP A 101 8.72 -2.36 10.30
C TRP A 101 8.73 -2.08 11.79
N LYS A 102 8.30 -0.89 12.19
CA LYS A 102 8.02 -0.62 13.60
C LYS A 102 6.62 -1.15 13.91
N ALA A 103 6.29 -1.29 15.20
CA ALA A 103 4.92 -1.59 15.61
C ALA A 103 3.98 -0.47 15.13
N VAL A 104 3.19 -0.77 14.09
CA VAL A 104 2.18 0.13 13.53
C VAL A 104 0.79 -0.45 13.82
N ASP A 105 -0.09 0.37 14.39
CA ASP A 105 -1.48 0.02 14.76
C ASP A 105 -2.51 0.25 13.64
N VAL A 106 -2.05 0.70 12.47
CA VAL A 106 -2.88 1.02 11.30
C VAL A 106 -3.79 -0.15 10.92
N PHE A 107 -3.25 -1.36 10.90
CA PHE A 107 -3.98 -2.56 10.46
C PHE A 107 -4.97 -3.09 11.52
N GLN A 108 -4.86 -2.66 12.78
CA GLN A 108 -5.85 -2.98 13.82
C GLN A 108 -7.26 -2.45 13.46
N HIS A 109 -7.33 -1.44 12.59
CA HIS A 109 -8.56 -0.84 12.11
C HIS A 109 -9.03 -1.38 10.74
N ALA A 110 -8.51 -2.52 10.28
CA ALA A 110 -8.91 -3.17 9.03
C ALA A 110 -9.90 -4.34 9.29
N PRO A 111 -11.23 -4.09 9.37
CA PRO A 111 -12.20 -5.07 9.88
C PRO A 111 -12.35 -6.35 9.04
N ARG A 112 -11.95 -6.28 7.77
CA ARG A 112 -12.06 -7.38 6.80
C ARG A 112 -10.75 -8.12 6.60
N LEU A 113 -9.68 -7.76 7.31
CA LEU A 113 -8.39 -8.41 7.14
C LEU A 113 -8.48 -9.86 7.63
N ARG A 114 -8.14 -10.81 6.77
CA ARG A 114 -8.20 -12.26 7.06
C ARG A 114 -6.88 -12.96 6.81
N GLU A 115 -6.07 -12.45 5.90
CA GLU A 115 -4.79 -13.04 5.55
C GLU A 115 -3.67 -12.04 5.77
N MET A 116 -2.65 -12.43 6.53
CA MET A 116 -1.46 -11.63 6.73
C MET A 116 -0.21 -12.48 6.60
N THR A 117 0.74 -12.01 5.80
CA THR A 117 2.09 -12.57 5.75
C THR A 117 3.10 -11.48 6.11
N TYR A 118 4.03 -11.80 7.00
CA TYR A 118 5.10 -10.90 7.39
C TYR A 118 6.46 -11.55 7.10
N ARG A 119 7.30 -10.84 6.34
CA ARG A 119 8.68 -11.24 5.99
C ARG A 119 9.65 -10.13 6.38
N GLY A 120 9.89 -9.96 7.67
CA GLY A 120 10.77 -8.93 8.21
C GLY A 120 11.73 -9.46 9.27
N ALA A 121 12.78 -8.68 9.55
CA ALA A 121 13.80 -9.01 10.56
C ALA A 121 13.49 -8.29 11.89
N GLU A 122 13.17 -9.10 12.91
CA GLU A 122 13.31 -8.95 14.37
C GLU A 122 12.71 -7.75 15.15
N ASP A 123 12.31 -6.63 14.54
CA ASP A 123 11.88 -5.44 15.33
C ASP A 123 10.40 -5.47 15.82
N GLY A 124 9.70 -6.60 15.65
CA GLY A 124 8.35 -6.83 16.17
C GLY A 124 7.27 -6.93 15.10
N LEU A 125 6.22 -7.72 15.39
CA LEU A 125 5.05 -7.85 14.52
C LEU A 125 4.18 -6.58 14.61
N PRO A 126 3.53 -6.15 13.50
CA PRO A 126 2.52 -5.09 13.56
C PRO A 126 1.40 -5.45 14.54
N ILE A 127 0.74 -4.43 15.11
CA ILE A 127 -0.42 -4.66 15.99
C ILE A 127 -1.61 -4.99 15.10
N MET A 128 -2.05 -6.25 15.16
CA MET A 128 -3.10 -6.79 14.31
C MET A 128 -4.45 -6.87 15.03
N PRO A 129 -5.56 -6.88 14.28
CA PRO A 129 -6.86 -7.17 14.85
C PRO A 129 -7.03 -8.69 15.04
N TRP A 130 -6.17 -9.32 15.84
CA TRP A 130 -6.15 -10.77 16.05
C TRP A 130 -7.52 -11.35 16.43
N LYS A 131 -8.33 -10.56 17.16
CA LYS A 131 -9.70 -10.88 17.54
C LYS A 131 -10.67 -11.10 16.35
N GLN A 132 -10.27 -10.75 15.13
CA GLN A 132 -11.08 -10.88 13.91
C GLN A 132 -10.66 -12.07 13.03
N ILE A 133 -9.56 -12.75 13.36
CA ILE A 133 -8.95 -13.81 12.54
C ILE A 133 -9.24 -15.22 13.11
N THR A 134 -9.73 -15.30 14.35
CA THR A 134 -10.30 -16.51 14.98
C THR A 134 -11.73 -16.76 14.53
#